data_AF-A0A0U5B749-F1
#
_entry.id   AF-A0A0U5B749-F1
#
_cell.length_a   1.000
_cell.length_b   1.000
_cell.length_c   1.000
_cell.angle_alpha   90.00
_cell.angle_beta   90.00
_cell.angle_gamma   90.00
#
_symmetry.space_group_name_H-M   'P 1'
#
loop_
_entity.id
_entity.type
_entity.pdbx_description
1 polymer ?
#
loop_
_entity_poly.entity_id
_entity_poly.type
_entity_poly.pdbx_seq_one_letter_code
_entity_poly.pdbx_strand_id
1 'polypeptide(L)'
;MSPTCLYMSTSPQTRQPKGLPVGGQFAAADRAESGVTLDSADGRAAGDLTDREILDQAIMLARIAGSRAGLNEQDIEDIAKETVFWVLRTKKAKGGIVTGGLLRVASRALVSRMVDSHIRHGDSRALTIRKRVAADREQELGRHLGADELDEMAANIRPNWQNHRHKPRIGFQHQVRFASTEAMGAVFSDGHAAKSNDPDACGVRALADSVEDGLVPAAQAGLHVWNILAADSGAHLSVPGIIGTAADARRIKRAVPNSVDIATACLDGTATPEQQTALFAPFGGGLTPRQRAHMAAR
;
A
#
# COMPACT_ATOMS: atom_id res chain seq x y z
N MET A 1 -23.33 21.17 -47.37
CA MET A 1 -23.48 20.58 -46.01
C MET A 1 -23.34 21.71 -45.02
N SER A 2 -24.45 22.14 -44.43
CA SER A 2 -24.52 23.34 -43.60
C SER A 2 -24.20 22.98 -42.14
N PRO A 3 -23.45 23.83 -41.41
CA PRO A 3 -23.15 23.58 -40.01
C PRO A 3 -24.34 23.96 -39.12
N THR A 4 -24.84 22.98 -38.37
CA THR A 4 -25.90 23.15 -37.38
C THR A 4 -25.33 23.89 -36.16
N CYS A 5 -25.69 25.16 -36.00
CA CYS A 5 -25.45 25.93 -34.78
C CYS A 5 -26.37 25.42 -33.65
N LEU A 6 -25.79 24.77 -32.65
CA LEU A 6 -26.48 24.41 -31.41
C LEU A 6 -26.64 25.65 -30.53
N TYR A 7 -27.87 26.09 -30.33
CA TYR A 7 -28.25 27.14 -29.40
C TYR A 7 -28.02 26.68 -27.95
N MET A 8 -27.10 27.34 -27.24
CA MET A 8 -26.99 27.18 -25.78
C MET A 8 -28.12 27.98 -25.11
N SER A 9 -29.15 27.28 -24.64
CA SER A 9 -30.19 27.86 -23.80
C SER A 9 -29.61 28.18 -22.42
N THR A 10 -29.40 29.46 -22.14
CA THR A 10 -28.98 29.95 -20.83
C THR A 10 -30.23 30.17 -19.98
N SER A 11 -30.47 29.26 -19.04
CA SER A 11 -31.54 29.42 -18.05
C SER A 11 -31.28 30.68 -17.21
N PRO A 12 -32.26 31.59 -17.06
CA PRO A 12 -32.09 32.80 -16.26
C PRO A 12 -31.89 32.41 -14.79
N GLN A 13 -30.72 32.72 -14.23
CA GLN A 13 -30.47 32.62 -12.79
C GLN A 13 -31.33 33.64 -12.06
N THR A 14 -32.33 33.15 -11.33
CA THR A 14 -33.17 33.94 -10.43
C THR A 14 -32.30 34.52 -9.31
N ARG A 15 -31.93 35.80 -9.42
CA ARG A 15 -31.20 36.52 -8.37
C ARG A 15 -32.11 36.72 -7.17
N GLN A 16 -31.70 36.17 -6.03
CA GLN A 16 -32.43 36.38 -4.79
C GLN A 16 -32.20 37.80 -4.23
N PRO A 17 -33.26 38.46 -3.73
CA PRO A 17 -33.14 39.74 -3.07
C PRO A 17 -32.37 39.59 -1.74
N LYS A 18 -31.54 40.58 -1.46
CA LYS A 18 -30.70 40.65 -0.25
C LYS A 18 -31.61 40.76 0.98
N GLY A 19 -31.61 39.74 1.84
CA GLY A 19 -32.30 39.77 3.15
C GLY A 19 -33.40 38.72 3.37
N LEU A 20 -33.70 37.85 2.40
CA LEU A 20 -34.67 36.76 2.57
C LEU A 20 -33.95 35.42 2.78
N PRO A 21 -34.22 34.68 3.88
CA PRO A 21 -33.61 33.38 4.12
C PRO A 21 -34.10 32.37 3.08
N VAL A 22 -33.14 31.65 2.51
CA VAL A 22 -33.33 30.70 1.42
C VAL A 22 -33.48 29.33 2.04
N GLY A 23 -34.69 29.01 2.49
CA GLY A 23 -34.99 27.70 3.03
C GLY A 23 -36.49 27.46 3.03
N GLY A 24 -36.93 26.33 2.49
CA GLY A 24 -38.31 25.86 2.62
C GLY A 24 -38.71 25.73 4.09
N GLN A 25 -40.00 25.42 4.34
CA GLN A 25 -40.69 25.43 5.65
C GLN A 25 -40.01 24.65 6.81
N PHE A 26 -38.86 24.02 6.61
CA PHE A 26 -37.99 23.45 7.64
C PHE A 26 -36.93 24.42 8.20
N ALA A 27 -36.76 25.62 7.62
CA ALA A 27 -35.74 26.58 8.05
C ALA A 27 -36.23 27.59 9.13
N ALA A 28 -37.52 27.57 9.46
CA ALA A 28 -38.15 28.54 10.38
C ALA A 28 -38.59 27.92 11.72
N ALA A 29 -38.00 26.79 12.12
CA ALA A 29 -38.08 26.38 13.51
C ALA A 29 -36.99 27.18 14.26
N ASP A 30 -37.42 28.16 15.04
CA ASP A 30 -36.64 28.67 16.17
C ASP A 30 -36.22 27.48 17.01
N ARG A 31 -35.02 26.96 16.74
CA ARG A 31 -34.36 26.03 17.64
C ARG A 31 -34.03 26.85 18.87
N ALA A 32 -34.93 26.83 19.84
CA ALA A 32 -34.60 27.01 21.24
C ALA A 32 -33.28 26.28 21.47
N GLU A 33 -32.28 27.07 21.86
CA GLU A 33 -30.88 26.75 21.99
C GLU A 33 -30.70 25.28 22.38
N SER A 34 -30.31 24.47 21.39
CA SER A 34 -29.75 23.15 21.66
C SER A 34 -28.48 23.43 22.45
N GLY A 35 -28.60 23.43 23.78
CA GLY A 35 -27.53 23.49 24.77
C GLY A 35 -26.62 22.27 24.71
N VAL A 36 -26.19 21.90 23.51
CA VAL A 36 -24.89 21.29 23.29
C VAL A 36 -23.95 22.48 23.19
N THR A 37 -23.73 23.13 24.33
CA THR A 37 -22.45 23.77 24.54
C THR A 37 -21.42 22.67 24.28
N LEU A 38 -20.55 22.88 23.31
CA LEU A 38 -19.21 22.34 23.40
C LEU A 38 -18.58 23.01 24.61
N ASP A 39 -19.04 22.65 25.81
CA ASP A 39 -18.23 22.75 27.00
C ASP A 39 -16.99 21.97 26.62
N SER A 40 -15.96 22.74 26.25
CA SER A 40 -14.59 22.29 26.18
C SER A 40 -14.39 21.51 27.46
N ALA A 41 -14.50 20.18 27.37
CA ALA A 41 -14.62 19.28 28.51
C ALA A 41 -13.39 19.33 29.43
N ASP A 42 -12.39 20.15 29.10
CA ASP A 42 -11.51 20.74 30.10
C ASP A 42 -11.14 22.15 29.65
N GLY A 43 -11.52 23.16 30.45
CA GLY A 43 -10.92 24.50 30.44
C GLY A 43 -9.43 24.51 30.83
N ARG A 44 -8.70 23.42 30.59
CA ARG A 44 -7.24 23.40 30.56
C ARG A 44 -6.84 24.19 29.33
N ALA A 45 -6.64 25.51 29.52
CA ALA A 45 -5.84 26.33 28.63
C ALA A 45 -4.67 25.48 28.12
N ALA A 46 -4.49 25.38 26.80
CA ALA A 46 -3.58 24.47 26.08
C ALA A 46 -2.20 24.33 26.77
N GLY A 47 -2.19 23.55 27.84
CA GLY A 47 -1.11 23.45 28.79
C GLY A 47 -0.19 22.34 28.33
N ASP A 48 1.08 22.46 28.71
CA ASP A 48 2.04 21.40 28.43
C ASP A 48 1.57 20.13 29.13
N LEU A 49 1.28 19.10 28.32
CA LEU A 49 0.88 17.81 28.84
C LEU A 49 2.01 17.22 29.67
N THR A 50 1.67 16.65 30.82
CA THR A 50 2.62 15.86 31.61
C THR A 50 3.01 14.59 30.84
N ASP A 51 4.20 14.04 31.11
CA ASP A 51 4.68 12.85 30.39
C ASP A 51 3.72 11.64 30.50
N ARG A 52 3.01 11.52 31.63
CA ARG A 52 1.96 10.51 31.81
C ARG A 52 0.74 10.77 30.91
N GLU A 53 0.27 12.00 30.84
CA GLU A 53 -0.84 12.38 29.95
C GLU A 53 -0.47 12.22 28.47
N ILE A 54 0.79 12.49 28.11
CA ILE A 54 1.33 12.24 26.77
C ILE A 54 1.22 10.76 26.42
N LEU A 55 1.62 9.87 27.33
CA LEU A 55 1.54 8.41 27.14
C LEU A 55 0.08 7.95 27.00
N ASP A 56 -0.79 8.34 27.93
CA ASP A 56 -2.20 7.93 27.94
C ASP A 56 -2.92 8.40 26.67
N GLN A 57 -2.69 9.65 26.25
CA GLN A 57 -3.25 10.18 25.01
C GLN A 57 -2.65 9.51 23.77
N ALA A 58 -1.36 9.21 23.74
CA ALA A 58 -0.74 8.52 22.61
C ALA A 58 -1.33 7.11 22.41
N ILE A 59 -1.51 6.34 23.48
CA ILE A 59 -2.14 5.01 23.43
C ILE A 59 -3.58 5.11 22.90
N MET A 60 -4.37 6.03 23.45
CA MET A 60 -5.75 6.23 23.02
C MET A 60 -5.83 6.64 21.54
N LEU A 61 -4.98 7.58 21.10
CA LEU A 61 -4.95 8.06 19.71
C LEU A 61 -4.44 6.98 18.75
N ALA A 62 -3.43 6.21 19.14
CA ALA A 62 -2.93 5.09 18.37
C ALA A 62 -4.01 4.00 18.21
N ARG A 63 -4.74 3.66 19.27
CA ARG A 63 -5.87 2.72 19.21
C ARG A 63 -6.96 3.20 18.25
N ILE A 64 -7.39 4.45 18.36
CA ILE A 64 -8.43 5.01 17.48
C ILE A 64 -7.96 5.02 16.02
N ALA A 65 -6.72 5.43 15.76
CA ALA A 65 -6.22 5.57 14.40
C ALA A 65 -5.85 4.21 13.78
N GLY A 66 -5.25 3.30 14.54
CA GLY A 66 -4.85 1.97 14.09
C GLY A 66 -6.04 1.02 13.93
N SER A 67 -7.04 1.06 14.81
CA SER A 67 -8.28 0.26 14.63
C SER A 67 -9.03 0.64 13.35
N ARG A 68 -9.11 1.95 13.04
CA ARG A 68 -9.69 2.43 11.78
C ARG A 68 -8.90 2.00 10.55
N ALA A 69 -7.61 1.72 10.71
CA ALA A 69 -6.74 1.24 9.65
C ALA A 69 -6.65 -0.30 9.59
N GLY A 70 -7.30 -1.02 10.51
CA GLY A 70 -7.25 -2.48 10.58
C GLY A 70 -5.90 -3.04 11.05
N LEU A 71 -5.12 -2.28 11.82
CA LEU A 71 -3.84 -2.74 12.38
C LEU A 71 -4.06 -3.70 13.55
N ASN A 72 -3.12 -4.63 13.75
CA ASN A 72 -3.13 -5.54 14.89
C ASN A 72 -2.78 -4.78 16.20
N GLU A 73 -3.00 -5.40 17.36
CA GLU A 73 -2.75 -4.74 18.65
C GLU A 73 -1.28 -4.41 18.90
N GLN A 74 -0.36 -5.27 18.43
CA GLN A 74 1.08 -5.06 18.55
C GLN A 74 1.55 -3.81 17.77
N ASP A 75 1.10 -3.66 16.52
CA ASP A 75 1.35 -2.49 15.68
C ASP A 75 0.80 -1.21 16.32
N ILE A 76 -0.38 -1.29 16.94
CA ILE A 76 -1.00 -0.17 17.65
C ILE A 76 -0.14 0.26 18.84
N GLU A 77 0.39 -0.68 19.62
CA GLU A 77 1.31 -0.37 20.72
C GLU A 77 2.62 0.24 20.24
N ASP A 78 3.20 -0.27 19.16
CA ASP A 78 4.45 0.24 18.60
C ASP A 78 4.27 1.67 18.07
N ILE A 79 3.12 1.96 17.45
CA ILE A 79 2.74 3.32 17.07
C ILE A 79 2.62 4.24 18.29
N ALA A 80 2.02 3.75 19.38
CA ALA A 80 1.89 4.53 20.61
C ALA A 80 3.29 4.86 21.19
N LYS A 81 4.17 3.86 21.32
CA LYS A 81 5.55 4.01 21.80
C LYS A 81 6.34 5.00 20.95
N GLU A 82 6.29 4.85 19.62
CA GLU A 82 6.99 5.73 18.68
C GLU A 82 6.41 7.15 18.69
N THR A 83 5.09 7.31 18.86
CA THR A 83 4.44 8.63 19.02
C THR A 83 5.03 9.36 20.23
N VAL A 84 5.06 8.70 21.40
CA VAL A 84 5.60 9.28 22.63
C VAL A 84 7.07 9.65 22.44
N PHE A 85 7.88 8.73 21.90
CA PHE A 85 9.29 8.98 21.64
C PHE A 85 9.51 10.18 20.73
N TRP A 86 8.76 10.28 19.63
CA TRP A 86 8.87 11.38 18.68
C TRP A 86 8.49 12.73 19.32
N VAL A 87 7.41 12.76 20.10
CA VAL A 87 6.94 13.98 20.79
C VAL A 87 7.93 14.43 21.86
N LEU A 88 8.42 13.52 22.70
CA LEU A 88 9.43 13.85 23.73
C LEU A 88 10.75 14.32 23.12
N ARG A 89 11.20 13.68 22.02
CA ARG A 89 12.37 14.15 21.26
C ARG A 89 12.16 15.55 20.71
N THR A 90 10.97 15.85 20.21
CA THR A 90 10.62 17.18 19.68
C THR A 90 10.55 18.23 20.80
N LYS A 91 9.97 17.88 21.95
CA LYS A 91 9.96 18.71 23.17
C LYS A 91 11.38 19.04 23.61
N LYS A 92 12.26 18.05 23.70
CA LYS A 92 13.68 18.22 24.07
C LYS A 92 14.45 19.10 23.08
N ALA A 93 14.20 18.95 21.77
CA ALA A 93 14.94 19.68 20.75
C ALA A 93 14.47 21.12 20.54
N LYS A 94 13.16 21.40 20.69
CA LYS A 94 12.55 22.69 20.36
C LYS A 94 12.02 23.46 21.57
N GLY A 95 11.96 22.85 22.76
CA GLY A 95 11.41 23.47 23.98
C GLY A 95 9.91 23.83 23.87
N GLY A 96 9.19 23.23 22.92
CA GLY A 96 7.79 23.56 22.65
C GLY A 96 6.81 22.83 23.57
N ILE A 97 5.65 23.45 23.80
CA ILE A 97 4.52 22.90 24.54
C ILE A 97 3.96 21.68 23.78
N VAL A 98 3.84 20.55 24.47
CA VAL A 98 3.20 19.36 23.90
C VAL A 98 1.69 19.47 24.06
N THR A 99 1.00 19.54 22.93
CA THR A 99 -0.46 19.58 22.89
C THR A 99 -1.02 18.25 22.37
N GLY A 100 -2.25 17.93 22.74
CA GLY A 100 -2.96 16.76 22.19
C GLY A 100 -3.13 16.82 20.67
N GLY A 101 -3.15 18.03 20.09
CA GLY A 101 -3.12 18.23 18.63
C GLY A 101 -1.85 17.71 17.98
N LEU A 102 -0.69 17.96 18.60
CA LEU A 102 0.60 17.44 18.12
C LEU A 102 0.65 15.91 18.18
N LEU A 103 0.18 15.32 19.29
CA LEU A 103 0.08 13.86 19.45
C LEU A 103 -0.80 13.23 18.36
N ARG A 104 -1.97 13.82 18.10
CA ARG A 104 -2.89 13.34 17.05
C ARG A 104 -2.25 13.37 15.66
N VAL A 105 -1.49 14.41 15.33
CA VAL A 105 -0.78 14.52 14.06
C VAL A 105 0.32 13.46 13.97
N ALA A 106 1.10 13.29 15.05
CA ALA A 106 2.18 12.31 15.12
C ALA A 106 1.67 10.87 14.97
N SER A 107 0.66 10.46 15.75
CA SER A 107 0.09 9.10 15.65
C SER A 107 -0.49 8.81 14.27
N ARG A 108 -1.22 9.76 13.67
CA ARG A 108 -1.75 9.59 12.30
C ARG A 108 -0.66 9.45 11.26
N ALA A 109 0.42 10.22 11.39
CA ALA A 109 1.56 10.12 10.47
C ALA A 109 2.25 8.75 10.58
N LEU A 110 2.36 8.19 11.78
CA LEU A 110 2.94 6.86 12.02
C LEU A 110 2.03 5.74 11.51
N VAL A 111 0.72 5.80 11.78
CA VAL A 111 -0.26 4.86 11.20
C VAL A 111 -0.18 4.87 9.67
N SER A 112 -0.19 6.06 9.07
CA SER A 112 -0.08 6.20 7.61
C SER A 112 1.22 5.61 7.09
N ARG A 113 2.33 5.74 7.83
CA ARG A 113 3.61 5.10 7.45
C ARG A 113 3.57 3.58 7.55
N MET A 114 2.85 2.98 8.49
CA MET A 114 2.75 1.52 8.57
C MET A 114 1.85 0.95 7.49
N VAL A 115 0.67 1.54 7.32
CA VAL A 115 -0.32 1.10 6.31
C VAL A 115 0.23 1.30 4.89
N ASP A 116 0.84 2.45 4.64
CA ASP A 116 1.26 2.87 3.31
C ASP A 116 2.80 2.99 3.21
N SER A 117 3.58 2.15 3.90
CA SER A 117 5.06 2.27 3.96
C SER A 117 5.72 2.29 2.59
N HIS A 118 5.10 1.63 1.62
CA HIS A 118 5.55 1.44 0.25
C HIS A 118 4.99 2.51 -0.72
N ILE A 119 4.00 3.28 -0.30
CA ILE A 119 3.40 4.33 -1.13
C ILE A 119 4.21 5.62 -0.96
N ARG A 120 4.65 6.19 -2.09
CA ARG A 120 5.34 7.48 -2.05
C ARG A 120 4.37 8.57 -1.59
N HIS A 121 4.85 9.55 -0.84
CA HIS A 121 4.01 10.67 -0.39
C HIS A 121 3.26 11.37 -1.55
N GLY A 122 3.91 11.52 -2.71
CA GLY A 122 3.27 12.07 -3.91
C GLY A 122 2.10 11.21 -4.42
N ASP A 123 2.23 9.89 -4.38
CA ASP A 123 1.19 8.94 -4.80
C ASP A 123 0.01 8.96 -3.81
N SER A 124 0.28 8.97 -2.50
CA SER A 124 -0.75 9.09 -1.45
C SER A 124 -1.57 10.39 -1.57
N ARG A 125 -0.88 11.52 -1.81
CA ARG A 125 -1.55 12.80 -2.05
C ARG A 125 -2.39 12.77 -3.33
N ALA A 126 -1.90 12.12 -4.39
CA ALA A 126 -2.63 12.00 -5.65
C ALA A 126 -3.87 11.12 -5.51
N LEU A 127 -3.79 10.03 -4.74
CA LEU A 127 -4.96 9.21 -4.39
C LEU A 127 -6.01 10.01 -3.63
N THR A 128 -5.59 10.88 -2.71
CA THR A 128 -6.51 11.76 -1.96
C THR A 128 -7.22 12.75 -2.89
N ILE A 129 -6.48 13.38 -3.80
CA ILE A 129 -7.06 14.29 -4.80
C ILE A 129 -8.02 13.53 -5.71
N ARG A 130 -7.63 12.33 -6.19
CA ARG A 130 -8.49 11.47 -7.01
C ARG A 130 -9.79 11.12 -6.32
N LYS A 131 -9.73 10.69 -5.04
CA LYS A 131 -10.93 10.35 -4.26
C LYS A 131 -11.88 11.54 -4.11
N ARG A 132 -11.34 12.74 -3.88
CA ARG A 132 -12.15 13.97 -3.80
C ARG A 132 -12.82 14.29 -5.13
N VAL A 133 -12.04 14.37 -6.21
CA VAL A 133 -12.56 14.69 -7.56
C VAL A 133 -13.58 13.65 -8.02
N ALA A 134 -13.35 12.36 -7.72
CA ALA A 134 -14.30 11.30 -8.00
C ALA A 134 -15.61 11.50 -7.24
N ALA A 135 -15.56 11.78 -5.93
CA ALA A 135 -16.77 12.02 -5.13
C ALA A 135 -17.58 13.24 -5.62
N ASP A 136 -16.90 14.34 -5.95
CA ASP A 136 -17.54 15.54 -6.51
C ASP A 136 -18.24 15.20 -7.84
N ARG A 137 -17.58 14.40 -8.70
CA ARG A 137 -18.12 14.00 -10.00
C ARG A 137 -19.28 13.01 -9.90
N GLU A 138 -19.23 12.07 -8.96
CA GLU A 138 -20.34 11.16 -8.67
C GLU A 138 -21.58 11.93 -8.19
N GLN A 139 -21.38 12.95 -7.34
CA GLN A 139 -22.45 13.82 -6.87
C GLN A 139 -23.08 14.62 -8.02
N GLU A 140 -22.27 15.13 -8.96
CA GLU A 140 -22.77 15.83 -10.16
C GLU A 140 -23.56 14.93 -11.10
N LEU A 141 -23.10 13.69 -11.30
CA LEU A 141 -23.72 12.75 -12.25
C LEU A 141 -24.91 11.99 -11.66
N GLY A 142 -25.03 11.92 -10.33
CA GLY A 142 -26.05 11.10 -9.65
C GLY A 142 -25.86 9.60 -9.85
N ARG A 143 -24.65 9.16 -10.24
CA ARG A 143 -24.27 7.74 -10.40
C ARG A 143 -22.82 7.54 -9.99
N HIS A 144 -22.46 6.28 -9.73
CA HIS A 144 -21.06 5.88 -9.52
C HIS A 144 -20.25 5.95 -10.82
N LEU A 145 -18.95 6.21 -10.67
CA LEU A 145 -18.00 6.27 -11.78
C LEU A 145 -17.52 4.86 -12.18
N GLY A 146 -17.35 4.65 -13.48
CA GLY A 146 -16.71 3.45 -14.03
C GLY A 146 -15.20 3.45 -13.78
N ALA A 147 -14.58 2.26 -13.90
CA ALA A 147 -13.13 2.11 -13.76
C ALA A 147 -12.35 2.98 -14.77
N ASP A 148 -12.80 3.04 -16.01
CA ASP A 148 -12.18 3.84 -17.07
C ASP A 148 -12.23 5.35 -16.76
N GLU A 149 -13.34 5.84 -16.20
CA GLU A 149 -13.49 7.24 -15.78
C GLU A 149 -12.53 7.58 -14.62
N LEU A 150 -12.34 6.64 -13.68
CA LEU A 150 -11.40 6.79 -12.58
C LEU A 150 -9.94 6.77 -13.03
N ASP A 151 -9.63 6.01 -14.09
CA ASP A 151 -8.30 5.96 -14.70
C ASP A 151 -8.01 7.22 -15.53
N GLU A 152 -8.99 7.74 -16.25
CA GLU A 152 -8.90 9.04 -16.93
C GLU A 152 -8.64 10.17 -15.94
N MET A 153 -9.34 10.18 -14.80
CA MET A 153 -9.08 11.15 -13.73
C MET A 153 -7.66 11.01 -13.16
N ALA A 154 -7.18 9.78 -12.95
CA ALA A 154 -5.82 9.55 -12.51
C ALA A 154 -4.78 10.06 -13.53
N ALA A 155 -5.04 9.85 -14.82
CA ALA A 155 -4.21 10.35 -15.91
C ALA A 155 -4.17 11.90 -15.93
N ASN A 156 -5.29 12.57 -15.62
CA ASN A 156 -5.41 14.03 -15.58
C ASN A 156 -4.75 14.69 -14.35
N ILE A 157 -4.60 13.98 -13.22
CA ILE A 157 -3.96 14.54 -12.01
C ILE A 157 -2.46 14.76 -12.20
N ARG A 158 -1.79 13.86 -12.92
CA ARG A 158 -0.33 13.87 -13.09
C ARG A 158 0.24 15.05 -13.90
N PRO A 159 -0.34 15.46 -15.05
CA PRO A 159 0.13 16.64 -15.79
C PRO A 159 -0.09 17.93 -14.99
N ASN A 160 -1.19 18.01 -14.23
CA ASN A 160 -1.58 19.18 -13.42
C ASN A 160 -0.92 19.21 -12.03
N TRP A 161 0.11 18.40 -11.80
CA TRP A 161 0.74 18.30 -10.49
C TRP A 161 1.61 19.50 -10.17
N GLN A 162 1.34 20.16 -9.04
CA GLN A 162 1.97 21.40 -8.59
C GLN A 162 3.51 21.37 -8.58
N ASN A 163 4.10 20.21 -8.24
CA ASN A 163 5.55 20.07 -8.13
C ASN A 163 6.11 19.06 -9.14
N HIS A 164 6.76 19.56 -10.19
CA HIS A 164 7.32 18.72 -11.24
C HIS A 164 8.35 17.68 -10.76
N ARG A 165 9.06 17.94 -9.64
CA ARG A 165 10.05 17.00 -9.09
C ARG A 165 9.44 15.86 -8.29
N HIS A 166 8.24 16.06 -7.72
CA HIS A 166 7.55 15.08 -6.89
C HIS A 166 6.25 14.63 -7.54
N LYS A 167 6.28 14.42 -8.86
CA LYS A 167 5.13 13.90 -9.61
C LYS A 167 4.78 12.49 -9.14
N PRO A 168 3.48 12.15 -9.06
CA PRO A 168 3.04 10.79 -8.85
C PRO A 168 3.59 9.85 -9.92
N ARG A 169 3.78 8.59 -9.56
CA ARG A 169 4.17 7.52 -10.48
C ARG A 169 3.10 7.31 -11.56
N ILE A 170 3.50 6.75 -12.69
CA ILE A 170 2.54 6.30 -13.71
C ILE A 170 1.72 5.15 -13.08
N GLY A 171 0.40 5.19 -13.22
CA GLY A 171 -0.45 4.13 -12.69
C GLY A 171 -0.54 4.11 -11.15
N PHE A 172 -0.29 5.22 -10.45
CA PHE A 172 -0.33 5.29 -8.99
C PHE A 172 -1.68 4.85 -8.39
N GLN A 173 -2.73 4.84 -9.20
CA GLN A 173 -4.07 4.42 -8.80
C GLN A 173 -4.25 2.91 -8.70
N HIS A 174 -3.42 2.15 -9.40
CA HIS A 174 -3.39 0.71 -9.27
C HIS A 174 -2.53 0.39 -8.05
N GLN A 175 -3.13 -0.25 -7.04
CA GLN A 175 -2.33 -0.84 -5.98
C GLN A 175 -1.35 -1.79 -6.66
N VAL A 176 -0.05 -1.52 -6.47
CA VAL A 176 0.98 -2.48 -6.85
C VAL A 176 0.70 -3.70 -6.01
N ARG A 177 -0.02 -4.66 -6.59
CA ARG A 177 -0.12 -6.00 -6.03
C ARG A 177 1.29 -6.54 -6.12
N PHE A 178 2.06 -6.34 -5.06
CA PHE A 178 3.16 -7.23 -4.80
C PHE A 178 2.48 -8.59 -4.62
N ALA A 179 2.48 -9.39 -5.69
CA ALA A 179 2.37 -10.82 -5.55
C ALA A 179 3.58 -11.21 -4.72
N SER A 180 3.44 -11.10 -3.39
CA SER A 180 4.45 -11.57 -2.48
C SER A 180 4.50 -13.07 -2.73
N THR A 181 5.59 -13.52 -3.33
CA THR A 181 5.88 -14.95 -3.48
C THR A 181 5.98 -15.63 -2.11
N GLU A 182 6.12 -14.87 -1.01
CA GLU A 182 6.04 -15.39 0.36
C GLU A 182 4.59 -15.66 0.81
N ALA A 183 3.59 -15.00 0.23
CA ALA A 183 2.18 -15.24 0.56
C ALA A 183 1.60 -16.52 -0.09
N MET A 184 2.32 -17.16 -1.03
CA MET A 184 1.97 -18.53 -1.45
C MET A 184 2.22 -19.57 -0.35
N GLY A 185 2.93 -19.23 0.73
CA GLY A 185 3.00 -20.08 1.93
C GLY A 185 1.78 -19.96 2.85
N ALA A 186 1.04 -18.84 2.80
CA ALA A 186 -0.05 -18.57 3.74
C ALA A 186 -1.42 -19.11 3.29
N VAL A 187 -1.59 -19.45 2.00
CA VAL A 187 -2.82 -20.10 1.49
C VAL A 187 -2.93 -21.56 1.98
N PHE A 188 -1.90 -22.12 2.60
CA PHE A 188 -1.96 -23.42 3.26
C PHE A 188 -2.44 -23.37 4.72
N SER A 189 -2.70 -22.19 5.29
CA SER A 189 -3.07 -22.06 6.71
C SER A 189 -4.59 -22.07 6.98
N ASP A 190 -5.44 -21.97 5.95
CA ASP A 190 -6.90 -22.03 6.14
C ASP A 190 -7.43 -23.43 5.85
N GLY A 191 -7.50 -24.25 6.90
CA GLY A 191 -8.71 -25.01 7.20
C GLY A 191 -9.11 -26.19 6.32
N HIS A 192 -8.30 -26.59 5.33
CA HIS A 192 -8.35 -27.95 4.81
C HIS A 192 -7.25 -28.75 5.46
N ALA A 193 -7.62 -29.42 6.55
CA ALA A 193 -7.00 -30.66 6.98
C ALA A 193 -7.17 -31.70 5.84
N ALA A 194 -6.48 -31.46 4.72
CA ALA A 194 -6.06 -32.54 3.85
C ALA A 194 -5.31 -33.49 4.78
N LYS A 195 -5.86 -34.69 4.93
CA LYS A 195 -5.17 -35.81 5.56
C LYS A 195 -3.91 -36.05 4.71
N SER A 196 -2.84 -35.32 5.02
CA SER A 196 -1.60 -35.37 4.27
C SER A 196 -0.88 -36.65 4.67
N ASN A 197 -1.21 -37.72 3.97
CA ASN A 197 -0.24 -38.78 3.67
C ASN A 197 0.71 -38.32 2.55
N ASP A 198 0.89 -37.00 2.38
CA ASP A 198 1.76 -36.43 1.38
C ASP A 198 3.20 -36.55 1.89
N PRO A 199 4.06 -37.36 1.26
CA PRO A 199 5.45 -37.55 1.68
C PRO A 199 6.24 -36.22 1.66
N ASP A 200 5.75 -35.21 0.96
CA ASP A 200 6.42 -33.94 0.68
C ASP A 200 6.39 -32.98 1.90
N ALA A 201 5.39 -33.12 2.78
CA ALA A 201 5.34 -32.37 4.05
C ALA A 201 6.51 -32.75 4.99
N CYS A 202 7.11 -33.92 4.78
CA CYS A 202 8.23 -34.41 5.58
C CYS A 202 9.52 -33.61 5.30
N GLY A 203 9.78 -33.26 4.04
CA GLY A 203 11.00 -32.56 3.64
C GLY A 203 11.09 -31.13 4.16
N VAL A 204 10.00 -30.36 4.01
CA VAL A 204 9.95 -28.96 4.50
C VAL A 204 9.99 -28.90 6.03
N ARG A 205 9.36 -29.86 6.71
CA ARG A 205 9.36 -29.94 8.17
C ARG A 205 10.75 -30.28 8.72
N ALA A 206 11.43 -31.27 8.15
CA ALA A 206 12.80 -31.62 8.54
C ALA A 206 13.78 -30.45 8.33
N LEU A 207 13.55 -29.63 7.30
CA LEU A 207 14.33 -28.42 7.07
C LEU A 207 14.04 -27.34 8.13
N ALA A 208 12.78 -27.14 8.53
CA ALA A 208 12.43 -26.20 9.60
C ALA A 208 13.15 -26.57 10.91
N ASP A 209 13.09 -27.85 11.29
CA ASP A 209 13.81 -28.38 12.45
C ASP A 209 15.32 -28.11 12.33
N SER A 210 15.91 -28.33 11.15
CA SER A 210 17.34 -28.09 10.88
C SER A 210 17.74 -26.60 10.96
N VAL A 211 16.82 -25.67 10.70
CA VAL A 211 17.06 -24.23 10.84
C VAL A 211 16.96 -23.80 12.30
N GLU A 212 15.98 -24.33 13.03
CA GLU A 212 15.83 -24.10 14.48
C GLU A 212 17.03 -24.63 15.27
N ASP A 213 17.54 -25.80 14.89
CA ASP A 213 18.75 -26.40 15.46
C ASP A 213 20.05 -25.69 15.03
N GLY A 214 19.96 -24.69 14.14
CA GLY A 214 21.11 -23.94 13.64
C GLY A 214 22.04 -24.73 12.70
N LEU A 215 21.62 -25.91 12.23
CA LEU A 215 22.35 -26.72 11.26
C LEU A 215 22.35 -26.08 9.87
N VAL A 216 21.27 -25.36 9.53
CA VAL A 216 21.14 -24.60 8.29
C VAL A 216 21.03 -23.11 8.61
N PRO A 217 21.95 -22.26 8.10
CA PRO A 217 21.81 -20.82 8.25
C PRO A 217 20.48 -20.32 7.69
N ALA A 218 19.79 -19.43 8.40
CA ALA A 218 18.50 -18.86 7.94
C ALA A 218 18.59 -18.25 6.53
N ALA A 219 19.75 -17.70 6.14
CA ALA A 219 20.00 -17.17 4.81
C ALA A 219 19.96 -18.24 3.69
N GLN A 220 20.18 -19.52 4.03
CA GLN A 220 20.15 -20.65 3.09
C GLN A 220 18.81 -21.41 3.12
N ALA A 221 18.01 -21.24 4.17
CA ALA A 221 16.74 -21.94 4.36
C ALA A 221 15.79 -21.77 3.16
N GLY A 222 15.63 -20.55 2.65
CA GLY A 222 14.77 -20.29 1.48
C GLY A 222 15.23 -21.00 0.21
N LEU A 223 16.53 -21.19 0.01
CA LEU A 223 17.07 -21.94 -1.12
C LEU A 223 16.78 -23.44 -0.97
N HIS A 224 16.90 -23.98 0.24
CA HIS A 224 16.58 -25.38 0.51
C HIS A 224 15.08 -25.67 0.35
N VAL A 225 14.20 -24.78 0.84
CA VAL A 225 12.74 -24.90 0.63
C VAL A 225 12.42 -24.93 -0.86
N TRP A 226 12.98 -23.99 -1.63
CA TRP A 226 12.78 -23.97 -3.08
C TRP A 226 13.23 -25.28 -3.74
N ASN A 227 14.40 -25.81 -3.36
CA ASN A 227 14.94 -27.03 -3.95
C ASN A 227 14.12 -28.28 -3.63
N ILE A 228 13.51 -28.35 -2.44
CA ILE A 228 12.57 -29.42 -2.07
C ILE A 228 11.35 -29.34 -3.00
N LEU A 229 10.71 -28.17 -3.08
CA LEU A 229 9.52 -27.97 -3.94
C LEU A 229 9.83 -28.16 -5.43
N ALA A 230 11.03 -27.79 -5.87
CA ALA A 230 11.48 -27.91 -7.25
C ALA A 230 11.72 -29.37 -7.65
N ALA A 231 12.20 -30.21 -6.73
CA ALA A 231 12.42 -31.63 -6.99
C ALA A 231 11.10 -32.34 -7.35
N ASP A 232 10.01 -32.00 -6.65
CA ASP A 232 8.70 -32.64 -6.83
C ASP A 232 7.97 -32.12 -8.07
N SER A 233 8.15 -30.84 -8.39
CA SER A 233 7.54 -30.19 -9.56
C SER A 233 8.34 -30.35 -10.86
N GLY A 234 9.51 -31.00 -10.82
CA GLY A 234 10.44 -31.07 -11.95
C GLY A 234 11.05 -29.71 -12.34
N ALA A 235 10.94 -28.70 -11.48
CA ALA A 235 11.53 -27.40 -11.68
C ALA A 235 13.05 -27.44 -11.45
N HIS A 236 13.77 -26.42 -11.97
CA HIS A 236 15.21 -26.35 -11.81
C HIS A 236 15.62 -26.05 -10.37
N LEU A 237 16.56 -26.85 -9.84
CA LEU A 237 17.19 -26.62 -8.55
C LEU A 237 18.03 -25.32 -8.58
N SER A 238 17.88 -24.52 -7.55
CA SER A 238 18.69 -23.32 -7.30
C SER A 238 20.04 -23.71 -6.70
N VAL A 239 21.13 -23.17 -7.25
CA VAL A 239 22.50 -23.39 -6.75
C VAL A 239 22.99 -22.13 -6.02
N PRO A 240 23.57 -22.26 -4.81
CA PRO A 240 24.15 -21.13 -4.08
C PRO A 240 25.19 -20.36 -4.92
N GLY A 241 25.19 -19.03 -4.81
CA GLY A 241 26.20 -18.16 -5.43
C GLY A 241 25.94 -17.77 -6.89
N ILE A 242 24.84 -18.21 -7.50
CA ILE A 242 24.48 -17.81 -8.87
C ILE A 242 24.02 -16.35 -8.96
N ILE A 243 23.38 -15.83 -7.91
CA ILE A 243 22.97 -14.42 -7.79
C ILE A 243 23.47 -13.89 -6.45
N GLY A 244 24.64 -13.24 -6.47
CA GLY A 244 25.33 -12.79 -5.26
C GLY A 244 24.62 -11.64 -4.53
N THR A 245 23.82 -10.84 -5.24
CA THR A 245 23.15 -9.66 -4.65
C THR A 245 21.76 -9.39 -5.27
N ALA A 246 20.91 -8.68 -4.52
CA ALA A 246 19.65 -8.16 -5.06
C ALA A 246 19.84 -7.23 -6.28
N ALA A 247 21.00 -6.59 -6.40
CA ALA A 247 21.36 -5.79 -7.57
C ALA A 247 21.59 -6.67 -8.81
N ASP A 248 22.25 -7.83 -8.64
CA ASP A 248 22.43 -8.81 -9.71
C ASP A 248 21.08 -9.39 -10.16
N ALA A 249 20.18 -9.71 -9.22
CA ALA A 249 18.82 -10.16 -9.54
C ALA A 249 18.07 -9.12 -10.41
N ARG A 250 18.15 -7.84 -10.03
CA ARG A 250 17.54 -6.74 -10.80
C ARG A 250 18.20 -6.54 -12.16
N ARG A 251 19.53 -6.70 -12.25
CA ARG A 251 20.28 -6.62 -13.52
C ARG A 251 19.85 -7.74 -14.45
N ILE A 252 19.75 -8.97 -13.95
CA ILE A 252 19.29 -10.15 -14.69
C ILE A 252 17.84 -9.97 -15.16
N LYS A 253 16.95 -9.52 -14.27
CA LYS A 253 15.55 -9.25 -14.63
C LYS A 253 15.41 -8.21 -15.76
N ARG A 254 16.28 -7.20 -15.79
CA ARG A 254 16.32 -6.19 -16.86
C ARG A 254 16.94 -6.72 -18.16
N ALA A 255 17.80 -7.74 -18.07
CA ALA A 255 18.43 -8.34 -19.24
C ALA A 255 17.44 -9.19 -20.04
N VAL A 256 16.46 -9.80 -19.39
CA VAL A 256 15.39 -10.58 -20.05
C VAL A 256 14.22 -9.64 -20.43
N PRO A 257 14.06 -9.28 -21.71
CA PRO A 257 12.93 -8.47 -22.16
C PRO A 257 11.61 -9.22 -21.92
N ASN A 258 10.56 -8.49 -21.55
CA ASN A 258 9.22 -9.04 -21.29
C ASN A 258 9.20 -10.21 -20.27
N SER A 259 10.13 -10.21 -19.30
CA SER A 259 10.24 -11.27 -18.28
C SER A 259 8.95 -11.50 -17.49
N VAL A 260 8.11 -10.48 -17.32
CA VAL A 260 6.80 -10.62 -16.67
C VAL A 260 5.83 -11.39 -17.57
N ASP A 261 5.70 -10.98 -18.83
CA ASP A 261 4.78 -11.62 -19.78
C ASP A 261 5.19 -13.08 -20.05
N ILE A 262 6.49 -13.35 -20.14
CA ILE A 262 7.03 -14.71 -20.27
C ILE A 262 6.73 -15.53 -19.00
N ALA A 263 6.92 -14.96 -17.80
CA ALA A 263 6.59 -15.66 -16.56
C ALA A 263 5.08 -15.97 -16.45
N THR A 264 4.21 -15.06 -16.87
CA THR A 264 2.77 -15.29 -16.96
C THR A 264 2.46 -16.41 -17.96
N ALA A 265 3.06 -16.37 -19.15
CA ALA A 265 2.89 -17.43 -20.15
C ALA A 265 3.40 -18.80 -19.66
N CYS A 266 4.46 -18.85 -18.84
CA CYS A 266 4.94 -20.08 -18.20
C CYS A 266 3.90 -20.64 -17.22
N LEU A 267 3.29 -19.80 -16.39
CA LEU A 267 2.25 -20.21 -15.44
C LEU A 267 0.99 -20.71 -16.16
N ASP A 268 0.64 -20.08 -17.28
CA ASP A 268 -0.51 -20.45 -18.09
C ASP A 268 -0.24 -21.67 -19.00
N GLY A 269 0.99 -22.22 -18.98
CA GLY A 269 1.40 -23.34 -19.84
C GLY A 269 1.48 -23.00 -21.33
N THR A 270 1.50 -21.71 -21.67
CA THR A 270 1.52 -21.20 -23.06
C THR A 270 2.90 -20.76 -23.53
N ALA A 271 3.87 -20.64 -22.62
CA ALA A 271 5.25 -20.27 -22.97
C ALA A 271 5.94 -21.37 -23.78
N THR A 272 6.70 -20.96 -24.79
CA THR A 272 7.55 -21.90 -25.55
C THR A 272 8.69 -22.42 -24.68
N PRO A 273 9.24 -23.62 -24.96
CA PRO A 273 10.39 -24.15 -24.23
C PRO A 273 11.61 -23.21 -24.27
N GLU A 274 11.78 -22.45 -25.35
CA GLU A 274 12.84 -21.46 -25.50
C GLU A 274 12.64 -20.27 -24.55
N GLN A 275 11.41 -19.77 -24.42
CA GLN A 275 11.06 -18.68 -23.50
C GLN A 275 11.23 -19.10 -22.04
N GLN A 276 10.81 -20.32 -21.70
CA GLN A 276 11.05 -20.92 -20.38
C GLN A 276 12.55 -21.01 -20.11
N THR A 277 13.31 -21.56 -21.06
CA THR A 277 14.77 -21.68 -20.94
C THR A 277 15.42 -20.31 -20.78
N ALA A 278 15.02 -19.28 -21.53
CA ALA A 278 15.57 -17.93 -21.43
C ALA A 278 15.28 -17.28 -20.07
N LEU A 279 14.06 -17.47 -19.53
CA LEU A 279 13.67 -16.95 -18.22
C LEU A 279 14.50 -17.58 -17.08
N PHE A 280 14.80 -18.89 -17.19
CA PHE A 280 15.52 -19.64 -16.16
C PHE A 280 17.03 -19.80 -16.42
N ALA A 281 17.53 -19.47 -17.62
CA ALA A 281 18.95 -19.56 -17.98
C ALA A 281 19.91 -18.88 -16.98
N PRO A 282 19.57 -17.72 -16.37
CA PRO A 282 20.43 -17.11 -15.37
C PRO A 282 20.64 -17.96 -14.11
N PHE A 283 19.71 -18.88 -13.82
CA PHE A 283 19.61 -19.66 -12.59
C PHE A 283 20.16 -21.09 -12.71
N GLY A 284 20.41 -21.60 -13.92
CA GLY A 284 20.88 -22.97 -14.15
C GLY A 284 22.36 -23.21 -13.85
N GLY A 285 22.68 -24.29 -13.14
CA GLY A 285 24.04 -24.69 -12.77
C GLY A 285 24.93 -25.22 -13.91
N GLY A 286 24.36 -25.51 -15.09
CA GLY A 286 25.08 -26.10 -16.23
C GLY A 286 25.64 -25.09 -17.24
N LEU A 287 25.34 -23.80 -17.11
CA LEU A 287 25.72 -22.77 -18.09
C LEU A 287 26.85 -21.89 -17.57
N THR A 288 27.93 -21.80 -18.35
CA THR A 288 29.01 -20.85 -18.10
C THR A 288 28.46 -19.40 -18.09
N PRO A 289 29.08 -18.46 -17.36
CA PRO A 289 28.63 -17.06 -17.32
C PRO A 289 28.45 -16.43 -18.72
N ARG A 290 29.29 -16.82 -19.68
CA ARG A 290 29.22 -16.37 -21.07
C ARG A 290 28.01 -16.93 -21.83
N GLN A 291 27.68 -18.21 -21.62
CA GLN A 291 26.47 -18.82 -22.19
C GLN A 291 25.20 -18.21 -21.59
N ARG A 292 25.20 -17.93 -20.29
CA ARG A 292 24.09 -17.24 -19.62
C ARG A 292 23.86 -15.84 -20.18
N ALA A 293 24.92 -15.07 -20.40
CA ALA A 293 24.81 -13.75 -21.02
C ALA A 293 24.29 -13.83 -22.48
N HIS A 294 24.71 -14.84 -23.24
CA HIS A 294 24.26 -15.04 -24.63
C HIS A 294 22.79 -15.47 -24.71
N MET A 295 22.31 -16.33 -23.79
CA MET A 295 20.90 -16.74 -23.76
C MET A 295 19.98 -15.63 -23.24
N ALA A 296 20.43 -14.81 -22.30
CA ALA A 296 19.66 -13.66 -21.82
C ALA A 296 19.52 -12.53 -22.87
N ALA A 297 20.39 -12.50 -23.89
CA ALA A 297 20.38 -11.49 -24.95
C ALA A 297 19.54 -11.89 -26.18
N ARG A 298 18.98 -13.11 -26.20
CA ARG A 298 18.06 -13.59 -27.22
C ARG A 298 16.62 -13.41 -26.75
#